data_AF-A0A3C0K5G3-F1
#
_entry.id   AF-A0A3C0K5G3-F1
#
_cell.length_a   1.000
_cell.length_b   1.000
_cell.length_c   1.000
_cell.angle_alpha   90.00
_cell.angle_beta   90.00
_cell.angle_gamma   90.00
#
_symmetry.space_group_name_H-M   'P 1'
#
loop_
_entity.id
_entity.type
_entity.pdbx_description
1 polymer ?
#
loop_
_entity_poly.entity_id
_entity_poly.type
_entity_poly.pdbx_seq_one_letter_code
_entity_poly.pdbx_strand_id
1 'polypeptide(L)' 'MPFRMGPLELVIILAIVLILFGVGRIGKIGGELGKGIKAFRLGIQDNNEDNN' A
#
# COMPACT_ATOMS: atom_id res chain seq x y z
N MET A 1 7.98 26.30 19.19
CA MET A 1 6.76 25.91 18.46
C MET A 1 6.92 24.44 18.05
N PRO A 2 6.23 23.48 18.68
CA PRO A 2 6.67 22.08 18.73
C PRO A 2 5.98 21.15 17.71
N PHE A 3 5.67 21.63 16.50
CA PHE A 3 5.12 20.77 15.44
C PHE A 3 6.20 20.49 14.39
N ARG A 4 7.19 19.67 14.79
CA ARG A 4 8.07 19.00 13.83
C ARG A 4 7.27 17.79 13.37
N MET A 5 6.69 17.82 12.16
CA MET A 5 5.98 16.69 11.53
C MET A 5 6.81 15.41 11.70
N GLY A 6 6.57 14.72 12.81
CA GLY A 6 7.37 13.60 13.25
C GLY A 6 6.71 12.31 12.77
N PRO A 7 7.48 11.22 12.65
CA PRO A 7 6.91 9.89 12.38
C PRO A 7 5.74 9.55 13.32
N LEU A 8 5.74 10.12 14.53
CA LEU A 8 4.72 9.91 15.56
C LEU A 8 3.32 10.45 15.16
N GLU A 9 3.22 11.63 14.53
CA GLU A 9 1.94 12.18 14.07
C GLU A 9 1.34 11.36 12.92
N LEU A 10 2.18 10.90 11.98
CA LEU A 10 1.73 10.03 10.91
C LEU A 10 1.21 8.69 11.44
N VAL A 11 1.82 8.14 12.49
CA VAL A 11 1.33 6.91 13.14
C VAL A 11 -0.02 7.13 13.82
N ILE A 12 -0.23 8.28 14.49
CA ILE A 12 -1.52 8.61 15.09
C ILE A 12 -2.62 8.74 14.03
N ILE A 13 -2.33 9.44 12.93
CA ILE A 13 -3.27 9.58 11.80
C ILE A 13 -3.59 8.21 11.20
N LEU A 14 -2.57 7.38 10.97
CA LEU A 14 -2.73 6.02 10.47
C LEU A 14 -3.62 5.18 11.40
N ALA A 15 -3.42 5.29 12.72
CA ALA A 15 -4.24 4.59 13.70
C ALA A 15 -5.72 5.02 13.62
N ILE A 16 -6.00 6.33 13.50
CA ILE A 16 -7.36 6.85 13.32
C ILE A 16 -7.99 6.30 12.03
N VAL A 17 -7.25 6.32 10.91
CA VAL A 17 -7.73 5.77 9.63
C VAL A 17 -8.03 4.27 9.77
N LEU A 18 -7.17 3.50 10.44
CA LEU A 18 -7.40 2.08 10.66
C LEU A 18 -8.63 1.79 11.53
N ILE A 19 -8.95 2.65 12.50
CA ILE A 19 -10.15 2.54 13.33
C ILE A 19 -11.41 2.86 12.50
N LEU A 20 -11.38 3.95 11.71
CA LEU A 20 -12.53 4.37 10.89
C LEU A 20 -12.87 3.38 9.77
N PHE A 21 -11.85 2.92 9.06
CA PHE A 21 -12.03 2.01 7.92
C PHE A 21 -12.03 0.53 8.33
N GLY A 22 -11.44 0.21 9.48
CA GLY A 22 -11.24 -1.15 9.97
C GLY A 22 -10.05 -1.85 9.29
N VAL A 23 -9.25 -2.56 10.09
CA VAL A 23 -8.07 -3.32 9.61
C VAL A 23 -8.42 -4.37 8.55
N GLY A 24 -9.60 -4.99 8.64
CA GLY A 24 -10.05 -6.01 7.70
C GLY A 24 -10.42 -5.46 6.32
N ARG A 25 -10.97 -4.25 6.24
CA ARG A 25 -11.33 -3.61 4.96
C ARG A 25 -10.08 -3.14 4.22
N ILE A 26 -9.17 -2.46 4.93
CA ILE A 26 -7.88 -2.02 4.40
C ILE A 26 -7.05 -3.23 3.92
N GLY A 27 -7.00 -4.31 4.70
CA GLY A 27 -6.29 -5.54 4.34
C GLY A 27 -6.87 -6.24 3.10
N LYS A 28 -8.20 -6.30 2.96
CA LYS A 28 -8.85 -6.86 1.75
C LYS A 28 -8.52 -6.04 0.51
N ILE A 29 -8.68 -4.71 0.57
CA ILE A 29 -8.39 -3.81 -0.55
C ILE A 29 -6.90 -3.89 -0.93
N GLY A 30 -6.01 -3.83 0.06
CA GLY A 30 -4.57 -3.97 -0.18
C GLY A 30 -4.19 -5.33 -0.77
N GLY A 31 -4.86 -6.40 -0.35
CA GLY A 31 -4.65 -7.74 -0.90
C GLY A 31 -5.09 -7.87 -2.37
N GLU A 32 -6.23 -7.28 -2.74
CA GLU A 32 -6.71 -7.26 -4.12
C GLU A 32 -5.82 -6.39 -5.02
N LEU A 33 -5.45 -5.19 -4.55
CA LEU A 33 -4.51 -4.32 -5.24
C LEU A 33 -3.15 -4.98 -5.41
N GLY A 34 -2.62 -5.65 -4.37
CA GLY A 34 -1.34 -6.34 -4.41
C GLY A 34 -1.31 -7.48 -5.43
N LYS A 35 -2.42 -8.23 -5.57
CA LYS A 35 -2.55 -9.25 -6.62
C LYS A 35 -2.54 -8.63 -8.02
N GLY A 36 -3.24 -7.52 -8.21
CA GLY A 36 -3.24 -6.76 -9.47
C GLY A 36 -1.84 -6.24 -9.83
N ILE A 37 -1.16 -5.60 -8.87
CA ILE A 37 0.22 -5.10 -9.04
C ILE A 37 1.17 -6.26 -9.36
N LYS A 38 1.03 -7.41 -8.69
CA LYS A 38 1.86 -8.59 -8.97
C LYS A 38 1.66 -9.08 -10.40
N ALA A 39 0.42 -9.24 -10.85
CA ALA A 39 0.12 -9.66 -12.22
C ALA A 39 0.66 -8.67 -13.26
N PHE A 40 0.52 -7.37 -13.00
CA PHE A 40 1.07 -6.31 -13.84
C PHE A 40 2.59 -6.37 -13.93
N ARG A 41 3.27 -6.56 -12.79
CA ARG A 41 4.73 -6.70 -12.76
C ARG A 41 5.20 -7.92 -13.55
N LEU A 42 4.52 -9.05 -13.42
CA LEU A 42 4.83 -10.26 -14.19
C LEU A 42 4.65 -10.03 -15.69
N GLY A 43 3.54 -9.42 -16.13
CA GLY A 43 3.31 -9.14 -17.54
C GLY A 43 4.35 -8.19 -18.16
N ILE A 44 4.83 -7.19 -17.41
CA ILE A 44 5.91 -6.30 -17.87
C ILE A 44 7.26 -7.02 -17.93
N GLN A 45 7.54 -7.92 -16.99
CA GLN A 45 8.79 -8.68 -16.98
C GLN A 45 8.85 -9.70 -18.12
N ASP A 46 7.76 -10.42 -18.38
CA ASP A 46 7.62 -11.36 -19.50
C ASP A 46 7.88 -10.66 -20.85
N ASN A 47 7.35 -9.44 -21.04
CA ASN A 47 7.62 -8.63 -22.22
C ASN A 47 9.07 -8.14 -22.33
N ASN A 48 9.84 -8.05 -21.24
CA ASN A 48 11.25 -7.67 -21.30
C ASN A 48 12.17 -8.87 -21.60
N GLU A 49 11.80 -10.07 -21.16
CA GLU A 49 12.60 -11.28 -21.37
C GLU A 49 12.52 -11.79 -22.83
N ASP A 50 11.45 -11.48 -23.56
CA ASP A 50 11.30 -11.80 -25.00
C ASP A 50 12.11 -10.90 -25.98
N ASN A 51 12.92 -9.95 -25.47
CA ASN A 51 13.70 -9.01 -26.29
C ASN A 51 15.22 -9.28 -26.30
N ASN A 52 15.68 -10.52 -26.05
CA ASN A 52 17.08 -10.93 -26.25
C ASN A 52 17.24 -12.28 -26.95
#